data_AF-U2B7Q5-F1
#
_entry.id   AF-U2B7Q5-F1
#
_cell.length_a   1.000
_cell.length_b   1.000
_cell.length_c   1.000
_cell.angle_alpha   90.00
_cell.angle_beta   90.00
_cell.angle_gamma   90.00
#
_symmetry.space_group_name_H-M   'P 1'
#
loop_
_entity.id
_entity.type
_entity.pdbx_description
1 polymer ?
#
loop_
_entity_poly.entity_id
_entity_poly.type
_entity_poly.pdbx_seq_one_letter_code
_entity_poly.pdbx_strand_id
1 'polypeptide(L)'
;WKQGALAARDLLTRLRGETALEWSFVSPPIALAPGERTGQYRTGGDQLLPGTGDAPAGISVADLAVAIVDEIEQPKHARQRFTVAN
;
A
#
# COMPACT_ATOMS: atom_id res chain seq x y z
N TRP A 1 14.54 10.32 -1.84
CA TRP A 1 13.06 10.20 -1.90
C TRP A 1 12.50 10.35 -3.32
N LYS A 2 12.71 11.47 -4.02
CA LYS A 2 12.10 11.74 -5.35
C LYS A 2 12.34 10.65 -6.41
N GLN A 3 13.59 10.20 -6.59
CA GLN A 3 13.92 9.19 -7.60
C GLN A 3 13.24 7.84 -7.32
N GLY A 4 13.21 7.41 -6.06
CA GLY A 4 12.50 6.18 -5.68
C GLY A 4 10.98 6.28 -5.92
N ALA A 5 10.38 7.43 -5.61
CA ALA A 5 8.95 7.66 -5.86
C ALA A 5 8.61 7.67 -7.37
N LEU A 6 9.50 8.25 -8.19
CA LEU A 6 9.34 8.23 -9.65
C LEU A 6 9.45 6.81 -10.20
N ALA A 7 10.44 6.04 -9.76
CA ALA A 7 10.59 4.65 -10.18
C ALA A 7 9.37 3.80 -9.82
N ALA A 8 8.82 3.96 -8.62
CA ALA A 8 7.61 3.26 -8.19
C ALA A 8 6.37 3.64 -9.05
N ARG A 9 6.22 4.94 -9.37
CA ARG A 9 5.15 5.42 -10.26
C ARG A 9 5.28 4.87 -11.68
N ASP A 10 6.50 4.86 -12.21
CA ASP A 10 6.77 4.38 -13.56
C ASP A 10 6.54 2.85 -13.65
N LEU A 11 6.91 2.11 -12.60
CA LEU A 11 6.55 0.69 -12.47
C LEU A 11 5.04 0.48 -12.45
N LEU A 12 4.29 1.23 -11.65
CA LEU A 12 2.82 1.14 -11.62
C LEU A 12 2.20 1.45 -12.99
N THR A 13 2.74 2.43 -13.70
CA THR A 13 2.31 2.76 -15.07
C THR A 13 2.51 1.57 -16.01
N ARG A 14 3.63 0.86 -15.88
CA ARG A 14 3.93 -0.35 -16.65
C ARG A 14 2.97 -1.49 -16.31
N LEU A 15 2.74 -1.74 -15.02
CA LEU A 15 1.84 -2.79 -14.53
C LEU A 15 0.39 -2.57 -15.01
N ARG A 16 -0.07 -1.33 -15.13
CA ARG A 16 -1.40 -1.02 -15.68
C ARG A 16 -1.61 -1.51 -17.13
N GLY A 17 -0.54 -1.69 -17.90
CA GLY A 17 -0.58 -2.29 -19.24
C GLY A 17 -0.28 -3.78 -19.28
N GLU A 18 0.07 -4.40 -18.15
CA GLU A 18 0.38 -5.83 -18.05
C GLU A 18 -0.92 -6.65 -18.01
N THR A 19 -1.01 -7.68 -18.84
CA THR A 19 -2.23 -8.51 -19.01
C THR A 19 -2.02 -9.97 -18.65
N ALA A 20 -0.78 -10.44 -18.58
CA ALA A 20 -0.46 -11.84 -18.30
C ALA A 20 -0.26 -12.11 -16.80
N LEU A 21 0.08 -11.09 -16.01
CA LEU A 21 0.34 -11.24 -14.58
C LEU A 21 -0.85 -10.76 -13.73
N GLU A 22 -1.21 -11.55 -12.73
CA GLU A 22 -2.09 -11.14 -11.63
C GLU A 22 -1.24 -10.41 -10.57
N TRP A 23 -1.02 -9.12 -10.78
CA TRP A 23 -0.20 -8.28 -9.91
C TRP A 23 -1.06 -7.49 -8.91
N SER A 24 -0.52 -7.22 -7.72
CA SER A 24 -1.07 -6.26 -6.78
C SER A 24 0.02 -5.24 -6.40
N PHE A 25 -0.33 -3.95 -6.31
CA PHE A 25 0.62 -2.90 -5.97
C PHE A 25 0.20 -2.17 -4.69
N VAL A 26 0.93 -2.37 -3.60
CA VAL A 26 0.67 -1.68 -2.33
C VAL A 26 1.49 -0.39 -2.26
N SER A 27 0.82 0.74 -2.03
CA SER A 27 1.45 2.03 -1.77
C SER A 27 1.25 2.41 -0.31
N PRO A 28 2.31 2.47 0.51
CA PRO A 28 2.17 2.90 1.90
C PRO A 28 1.91 4.42 2.00
N PRO A 29 1.33 4.90 3.11
CA PRO A 29 1.23 6.31 3.42
C PRO A 29 2.62 6.94 3.59
N ILE A 30 2.66 8.28 3.62
CA ILE A 30 3.93 9.02 3.78
C ILE A 30 4.60 8.71 5.13
N ALA A 31 3.82 8.47 6.18
CA ALA A 31 4.32 8.06 7.48
C ALA A 31 4.43 6.53 7.53
N LEU A 32 5.55 6.01 7.04
CA LEU A 32 5.94 4.60 7.20
C LEU A 32 7.12 4.52 8.16
N ALA A 33 6.94 3.84 9.29
CA ALA A 33 7.98 3.72 10.33
C ALA A 33 7.89 2.37 11.07
N PRO A 34 8.97 1.92 11.72
CA PRO A 34 8.88 0.81 12.67
C PRO A 34 7.83 1.09 13.75
N GLY A 35 7.10 0.06 14.17
CA GLY A 35 6.03 0.19 15.16
C GLY A 35 5.42 -1.16 15.53
N GLU A 36 4.37 -1.12 16.34
CA GLU A 36 3.68 -2.31 16.82
C GLU A 36 2.98 -3.08 15.68
N ARG A 37 2.93 -4.41 15.82
CA ARG A 37 2.12 -5.29 14.97
C ARG A 37 0.73 -5.42 15.57
N THR A 38 -0.20 -4.58 15.15
CA THR A 38 -1.59 -4.61 15.62
C THR A 38 -2.44 -5.63 14.87
N GLY A 39 -2.07 -5.93 13.62
CA GLY A 39 -2.90 -6.70 12.69
C GLY A 39 -4.17 -5.96 12.24
N GLN A 40 -4.28 -4.67 12.55
CA GLN A 40 -5.44 -3.84 12.25
C GLN A 40 -5.02 -2.67 11.37
N TYR A 41 -5.65 -2.58 10.20
CA TYR A 41 -5.43 -1.49 9.26
C TYR A 41 -6.69 -1.27 8.43
N ARG A 42 -6.82 -0.05 7.91
CA ARG A 42 -7.82 0.34 6.92
C ARG A 42 -7.22 0.17 5.53
N THR A 43 -8.05 -0.20 4.58
CA THR A 43 -7.67 -0.36 3.17
C THR A 43 -8.34 0.69 2.31
N GLY A 44 -7.60 1.23 1.34
CA GLY A 44 -8.11 2.13 0.31
C GLY A 44 -7.59 1.76 -1.06
N GLY A 45 -8.21 2.31 -2.11
CA GLY A 45 -7.74 2.15 -3.49
C GLY A 45 -6.80 3.29 -3.90
N ASP A 46 -7.18 4.02 -4.94
CA ASP A 46 -6.39 5.14 -5.44
C ASP A 46 -6.49 6.42 -4.59
N GLN A 47 -7.55 6.52 -3.78
CA GLN A 47 -7.81 7.67 -2.92
C GLN A 47 -6.89 7.68 -1.70
N LEU A 48 -6.54 8.88 -1.24
CA LEU A 48 -5.79 9.07 -0.01
C LEU A 48 -6.63 8.62 1.18
N LEU A 49 -6.07 7.74 2.02
CA LEU A 49 -6.66 7.47 3.33
C LEU A 49 -6.41 8.67 4.25
N PRO A 50 -7.46 9.23 4.88
CA PRO A 50 -7.27 10.30 5.86
C PRO A 50 -6.52 9.75 7.07
N GLY A 51 -5.68 10.60 7.67
CA GLY A 51 -5.09 10.33 8.96
C GLY A 51 -6.05 10.63 10.11
N THR A 52 -5.55 10.55 11.33
CA THR A 52 -6.34 10.71 12.55
C THR A 52 -6.07 12.10 13.16
N GLY A 53 -7.11 12.92 13.28
CA GLY A 53 -6.98 14.31 13.71
C GLY A 53 -6.11 15.10 12.73
N ASP A 54 -5.12 15.83 13.25
CA ASP A 54 -4.18 16.63 12.45
C ASP A 54 -3.01 15.81 11.90
N ALA A 55 -2.87 14.54 12.31
CA ALA A 55 -1.79 13.68 11.85
C ALA A 55 -2.07 13.11 10.45
N PRO A 56 -1.08 13.04 9.54
CA PRO A 56 -1.23 12.34 8.28
C PRO A 56 -1.44 10.83 8.52
N ALA A 57 -2.03 10.14 7.54
CA ALA A 57 -2.13 8.69 7.61
C ALA A 57 -0.75 8.04 7.69
N GLY A 58 -0.65 6.99 8.51
CA GLY A 58 0.57 6.23 8.71
C GLY A 58 0.30 4.74 8.80
N ILE A 59 1.36 3.95 8.65
CA ILE A 59 1.33 2.50 8.84
C ILE A 59 2.64 2.05 9.50
N SER A 60 2.55 1.12 10.45
CA SER A 60 3.74 0.45 10.97
C SER A 60 4.33 -0.50 9.91
N VAL A 61 5.65 -0.68 9.91
CA VAL A 61 6.30 -1.68 9.02
C VAL A 61 5.74 -3.08 9.26
N ALA A 62 5.40 -3.41 10.51
CA ALA A 62 4.85 -4.70 10.86
C ALA A 62 3.43 -4.89 10.30
N ASP A 63 2.56 -3.88 10.37
CA ASP A 63 1.20 -3.97 9.84
C ASP A 63 1.17 -3.88 8.31
N LEU A 64 2.11 -3.17 7.68
CA LEU A 64 2.29 -3.24 6.23
C LEU A 64 2.67 -4.67 5.79
N ALA A 65 3.52 -5.37 6.54
CA ALA A 65 3.85 -6.76 6.26
C ALA A 65 2.62 -7.68 6.41
N VAL A 66 1.78 -7.44 7.42
CA VAL A 66 0.50 -8.15 7.57
C VAL A 66 -0.38 -7.92 6.34
N ALA A 67 -0.56 -6.68 5.90
CA ALA A 67 -1.37 -6.37 4.72
C ALA A 67 -0.86 -7.05 3.43
N ILE A 68 0.47 -7.20 3.28
CA ILE A 68 1.05 -7.94 2.15
C ILE A 68 0.71 -9.43 2.24
N VAL A 69 0.83 -10.04 3.43
CA VAL A 69 0.50 -11.45 3.64
C VAL A 69 -1.00 -11.69 3.42
N ASP A 70 -1.86 -10.82 3.94
CA ASP A 70 -3.32 -10.94 3.79
C ASP A 70 -3.74 -10.87 2.31
N GLU A 71 -3.10 -10.02 1.50
CA GLU A 71 -3.35 -9.93 0.05
C GLU A 71 -2.85 -11.18 -0.70
N ILE A 72 -1.79 -11.84 -0.23
CA ILE A 72 -1.31 -13.11 -0.80
C ILE A 72 -2.27 -14.26 -0.47
N GLU A 73 -2.74 -14.33 0.78
CA GLU A 73 -3.64 -15.39 1.26
C GLU A 73 -5.06 -15.25 0.71
N GLN A 74 -5.56 -14.02 0.63
CA GLN A 74 -6.90 -13.70 0.14
C GLN A 74 -6.83 -12.50 -0.82
N PRO A 75 -6.45 -12.73 -2.09
CA PRO A 75 -6.30 -11.66 -3.08
C PRO A 75 -7.59 -10.86 -3.27
N LYS A 76 -7.52 -9.55 -3.00
CA LYS A 76 -8.65 -8.62 -3.15
C LYS A 76 -8.37 -7.52 -4.18
N HIS A 77 -7.10 -7.31 -4.54
CA HIS A 77 -6.65 -6.20 -5.39
C HIS A 77 -5.91 -6.70 -6.64
N ALA A 78 -6.45 -7.74 -7.26
CA ALA A 78 -5.99 -8.30 -8.52
C ALA A 78 -5.90 -7.22 -9.62
N ARG A 79 -4.69 -7.04 -10.17
CA ARG A 79 -4.33 -6.03 -11.19
C ARG A 79 -4.68 -4.60 -10.78
N GLN A 80 -4.57 -4.31 -9.48
CA GLN A 80 -4.91 -3.02 -8.90
C GLN A 80 -3.84 -2.51 -7.95
N ARG A 81 -3.82 -1.18 -7.79
CA ARG A 81 -3.08 -0.51 -6.72
C ARG A 81 -4.00 -0.26 -5.55
N PHE A 82 -3.50 -0.48 -4.34
CA PHE A 82 -4.19 -0.20 -3.09
C PHE A 82 -3.24 0.48 -2.08
N THR A 83 -3.80 0.89 -0.96
CA THR A 83 -3.09 1.50 0.17
C THR A 83 -3.64 0.96 1.47
N VAL A 84 -2.83 1.01 2.52
CA VAL A 84 -3.23 0.68 3.88
C VAL A 84 -2.78 1.73 4.87
N ALA A 85 -3.52 1.92 5.95
CA ALA A 85 -3.13 2.82 7.05
C ALA A 85 -3.70 2.31 8.37
N ASN A 86 -2.97 2.51 9.48
CA ASN A 86 -3.54 2.33 10.82
C ASN A 86 -4.63 3.39 11.08
#